data_AF-A0A3C0UHU0-F1
#
_entry.id   AF-A0A3C0UHU0-F1
#
_cell.length_a   1.000
_cell.length_b   1.000
_cell.length_c   1.000
_cell.angle_alpha   90.00
_cell.angle_beta   90.00
_cell.angle_gamma   90.00
#
_symmetry.space_group_name_H-M   'P 1'
#
loop_
_entity.id
_entity.type
_entity.pdbx_description
1 polymer ?
#
loop_
_entity_poly.entity_id
_entity_poly.type
_entity_poly.pdbx_seq_one_letter_code
_entity_poly.pdbx_strand_id
1 'polypeptide(L)'
;EIAEKAIFKFGQMKGQKIGTAANPREFFDGIATPNARLAFAMEEIDVQAEKGIYRFHHCALCEAWKKLGCSQEQITHLCNLASCGDYGVVSCFPELELAFNGTIAENKPYCELQVTLKK
;
A
#
# COMPACT_ATOMS: atom_id res chain seq x y z
N GLU A 1 14.23 10.46 -7.84
CA GLU A 1 15.40 9.77 -7.27
C GLU A 1 15.52 9.82 -5.73
N ILE A 2 15.86 10.95 -5.09
CA ILE A 2 16.08 10.93 -3.61
C ILE A 2 14.78 10.69 -2.82
N ALA A 3 13.66 11.27 -3.27
CA ALA A 3 12.36 11.08 -2.63
C ALA A 3 11.92 9.60 -2.65
N GLU A 4 11.98 8.95 -3.82
CA GLU A 4 11.65 7.52 -3.97
C GLU A 4 12.50 6.65 -3.05
N LYS A 5 13.82 6.87 -3.04
CA LYS A 5 14.75 6.14 -2.17
C LYS A 5 14.41 6.34 -0.69
N ALA A 6 14.15 7.58 -0.27
CA ALA A 6 13.82 7.90 1.12
C ALA A 6 12.49 7.27 1.55
N ILE A 7 11.44 7.40 0.72
CA ILE A 7 10.11 6.84 1.00
C ILE A 7 10.18 5.32 1.04
N PHE A 8 10.91 4.69 0.10
CA PHE A 8 11.13 3.24 0.10
C PHE A 8 11.85 2.78 1.36
N LYS A 9 12.94 3.46 1.76
CA LYS A 9 13.67 3.16 3.00
C LYS A 9 12.78 3.31 4.23
N PHE A 10 11.95 4.33 4.28
CA PHE A 10 10.96 4.49 5.35
C PHE A 10 9.93 3.34 5.37
N GLY A 11 9.51 2.86 4.20
CA GLY A 11 8.73 1.64 4.05
C GLY A 11 9.41 0.43 4.67
N GLN A 12 10.70 0.22 4.39
CA GLN A 12 11.47 -0.88 4.98
C GLN A 12 11.51 -0.80 6.52
N MET A 13 11.68 0.40 7.07
CA MET A 13 11.66 0.60 8.53
C MET A 13 10.31 0.22 9.15
N LYS A 14 9.21 0.43 8.44
CA LYS A 14 7.88 -0.04 8.87
C LYS A 14 7.74 -1.55 8.70
N GLY A 15 8.17 -2.10 7.57
CA GLY A 15 8.13 -3.54 7.30
C GLY A 15 8.89 -4.35 8.35
N GLN A 16 10.06 -3.90 8.77
CA GLN A 16 10.85 -4.53 9.85
C GLN A 16 10.09 -4.64 11.18
N LYS A 17 9.15 -3.72 11.47
CA LYS A 17 8.36 -3.75 12.71
C LYS A 17 7.21 -4.75 12.68
N ILE A 18 6.79 -5.20 11.49
CA ILE A 18 5.82 -6.28 11.35
C ILE A 18 6.44 -7.61 11.79
N GLY A 19 7.77 -7.74 11.71
CA GLY A 19 8.49 -8.96 12.05
C GLY A 19 8.57 -9.88 10.84
N THR A 20 7.97 -11.06 10.93
CA THR A 20 7.99 -12.08 9.88
C THR A 20 6.61 -12.27 9.27
N ALA A 21 6.56 -12.43 7.94
CA ALA A 21 5.38 -12.90 7.23
C ALA A 21 5.84 -13.85 6.12
N ALA A 22 5.34 -15.08 6.13
CA ALA A 22 5.67 -16.12 5.16
C ALA A 22 4.69 -16.19 3.99
N ASN A 23 3.51 -15.56 4.13
CA ASN A 23 2.44 -15.59 3.14
C ASN A 23 1.61 -14.29 3.17
N PRO A 24 0.76 -14.02 2.17
CA PRO A 24 -0.07 -12.82 2.12
C PRO A 24 -1.02 -12.65 3.31
N ARG A 25 -1.57 -13.74 3.89
CA ARG A 25 -2.40 -13.64 5.12
C ARG A 25 -1.61 -13.03 6.27
N GLU A 26 -0.46 -13.60 6.59
CA GLU A 26 0.40 -13.09 7.69
C GLU A 26 0.84 -11.66 7.44
N PHE A 27 1.13 -11.31 6.18
CA PHE A 27 1.46 -9.94 5.80
C PHE A 27 0.31 -8.97 6.10
N PHE A 28 -0.91 -9.31 5.67
CA PHE A 28 -2.08 -8.47 5.90
C PHE A 28 -2.46 -8.37 7.38
N ASP A 29 -2.30 -9.45 8.16
CA ASP A 29 -2.48 -9.42 9.61
C ASP A 29 -1.52 -8.40 10.27
N GLY A 30 -0.31 -8.25 9.73
CA GLY A 30 0.68 -7.29 10.18
C GLY A 30 0.36 -5.82 9.87
N ILE A 31 -0.35 -5.53 8.77
CA ILE A 31 -0.63 -4.15 8.33
C ILE A 31 -2.06 -3.69 8.60
N ALA A 32 -3.03 -4.60 8.62
CA ALA A 32 -4.46 -4.32 8.77
C ALA A 32 -4.86 -4.19 10.25
N THR A 33 -4.09 -3.41 11.01
CA THR A 33 -4.38 -3.06 12.42
C THR A 33 -5.72 -2.31 12.53
N PRO A 34 -6.39 -2.30 13.70
CA PRO A 34 -7.64 -1.58 13.88
C PRO A 34 -7.57 -0.11 13.46
N ASN A 35 -6.48 0.58 13.80
CA ASN A 35 -6.28 1.98 13.41
C ASN A 35 -6.07 2.13 11.90
N ALA A 36 -5.33 1.23 11.26
CA ALA A 36 -5.14 1.27 9.81
C ALA A 36 -6.47 1.01 9.07
N ARG A 37 -7.26 0.03 9.54
CA ARG A 37 -8.58 -0.27 8.96
C ARG A 37 -9.51 0.94 9.00
N LEU A 38 -9.54 1.65 10.12
CA LEU A 38 -10.31 2.89 10.26
C LEU A 38 -9.75 4.02 9.37
N ALA A 39 -8.44 4.24 9.41
CA ALA A 39 -7.80 5.33 8.69
C ALA A 39 -7.94 5.24 7.17
N PHE A 40 -7.91 4.02 6.62
CA PHE A 40 -7.98 3.79 5.17
C PHE A 40 -9.31 3.21 4.69
N ALA A 41 -10.27 3.02 5.61
CA ALA A 41 -11.52 2.31 5.34
C ALA A 41 -11.26 0.99 4.59
N MET A 42 -10.47 0.10 5.22
CA MET A 42 -10.00 -1.14 4.59
C MET A 42 -11.12 -2.19 4.51
N GLU A 43 -11.23 -2.84 3.35
CA GLU A 43 -12.13 -3.96 3.08
C GLU A 43 -11.31 -5.17 2.67
N GLU A 44 -11.49 -6.29 3.37
CA GLU A 44 -10.91 -7.59 3.00
C GLU A 44 -11.74 -8.23 1.89
N ILE A 45 -11.11 -8.56 0.76
CA ILE A 45 -11.80 -9.18 -0.38
C ILE A 45 -11.52 -10.67 -0.47
N ASP A 46 -10.24 -11.04 -0.52
CA ASP A 46 -9.80 -12.44 -0.60
C ASP A 46 -8.40 -12.54 -0.04
N VAL A 47 -8.25 -13.12 1.15
CA VAL A 47 -6.95 -13.23 1.81
C VAL A 47 -6.73 -14.66 2.25
N GLN A 48 -5.77 -15.28 1.59
CA GLN A 48 -5.38 -16.68 1.70
C GLN A 48 -3.85 -16.80 1.73
N ALA A 49 -3.36 -18.03 1.83
CA ALA A 49 -1.92 -18.31 1.88
C ALA A 49 -1.16 -18.01 0.58
N GLU A 50 -1.82 -18.01 -0.59
CA GLU A 50 -1.13 -17.77 -1.88
C GLU A 50 -1.42 -16.39 -2.46
N LYS A 51 -2.52 -15.77 -2.04
CA LYS A 51 -3.02 -14.49 -2.55
C LYS A 51 -3.76 -13.73 -1.47
N GLY A 52 -3.52 -12.43 -1.39
CA GLY A 52 -4.27 -11.51 -0.56
C GLY A 52 -4.69 -10.27 -1.34
N ILE A 53 -5.96 -9.87 -1.23
CA ILE A 53 -6.53 -8.66 -1.81
C ILE A 53 -7.22 -7.85 -0.72
N TYR A 54 -6.84 -6.58 -0.64
CA TYR A 54 -7.51 -5.57 0.16
C TYR A 54 -7.90 -4.37 -0.70
N ARG A 55 -9.05 -3.77 -0.38
CA ARG A 55 -9.47 -2.47 -0.92
C ARG A 55 -9.36 -1.40 0.15
N PHE A 56 -8.84 -0.25 -0.24
CA PHE A 56 -8.65 0.92 0.61
C PHE A 56 -9.54 2.02 0.03
N HIS A 57 -10.63 2.36 0.73
CA HIS A 57 -11.66 3.28 0.24
C HIS A 57 -11.41 4.73 0.63
N HIS A 58 -10.38 5.02 1.42
CA HIS A 58 -10.01 6.37 1.81
C HIS A 58 -8.49 6.60 1.75
N CYS A 59 -8.08 7.76 1.23
CA CYS A 59 -6.68 8.19 1.16
C CYS A 59 -6.51 9.66 1.53
N ALA A 60 -6.07 9.91 2.76
CA ALA A 60 -5.87 11.27 3.29
C ALA A 60 -4.85 12.09 2.47
N LEU A 61 -3.86 11.45 1.84
CA LEU A 61 -2.91 12.13 0.97
C LEU A 61 -3.57 12.66 -0.31
N CYS A 62 -4.39 11.84 -0.98
CA CYS A 62 -5.12 12.27 -2.16
C CYS A 62 -6.08 13.43 -1.83
N GLU A 63 -6.75 13.39 -0.68
CA GLU A 63 -7.59 14.50 -0.23
C GLU A 63 -6.80 15.78 0.03
N ALA A 64 -5.65 15.67 0.69
CA ALA A 64 -4.79 16.81 0.98
C ALA A 64 -4.29 17.46 -0.31
N TRP A 65 -3.81 16.69 -1.28
CA TRP A 65 -3.36 17.21 -2.58
C TRP A 65 -4.48 17.87 -3.36
N LYS A 66 -5.71 17.31 -3.35
CA LYS A 66 -6.89 17.96 -3.93
C LYS A 66 -7.17 19.32 -3.27
N LYS A 67 -7.11 19.41 -1.93
CA LYS A 67 -7.29 20.66 -1.19
C LYS A 67 -6.20 21.70 -1.48
N LEU A 68 -4.99 21.25 -1.82
CA LEU A 68 -3.89 22.11 -2.24
C LEU A 68 -3.99 22.54 -3.73
N GLY A 69 -5.02 22.09 -4.45
CA GLY A 69 -5.24 22.45 -5.86
C GLY A 69 -4.35 21.69 -6.84
N CYS A 70 -3.78 20.53 -6.46
CA CYS A 70 -3.02 19.69 -7.37
C CYS A 70 -3.91 19.18 -8.51
N SER A 71 -3.36 19.15 -9.73
CA SER A 71 -4.01 18.52 -10.87
C SER A 71 -4.09 17.00 -10.70
N GLN A 72 -4.93 16.36 -11.51
CA GLN A 72 -5.04 14.89 -11.51
C GLN A 72 -3.69 14.23 -11.77
N GLU A 73 -2.93 14.71 -12.77
CA GLU A 73 -1.62 14.19 -13.12
C GLU A 73 -0.61 14.33 -11.97
N GLN A 74 -0.63 15.48 -11.28
CA GLN A 74 0.20 15.69 -10.10
C GLN A 74 -0.16 14.73 -8.97
N ILE A 75 -1.46 14.49 -8.73
CA ILE A 75 -1.94 13.54 -7.72
C ILE A 75 -1.48 12.12 -8.04
N THR A 76 -1.63 11.68 -9.30
CA THR A 76 -1.15 10.37 -9.76
C THR A 76 0.37 10.24 -9.57
N HIS A 77 1.14 11.27 -9.97
CA HIS A 77 2.58 11.29 -9.78
C HIS A 77 2.99 11.20 -8.30
N LEU A 78 2.37 12.00 -7.44
CA LEU A 78 2.62 11.99 -6.00
C LEU A 78 2.21 10.67 -5.35
N CYS A 79 1.13 10.04 -5.81
CA CYS A 79 0.71 8.71 -5.35
C CYS A 79 1.72 7.64 -5.72
N ASN A 80 2.28 7.69 -6.93
CA ASN A 80 3.34 6.77 -7.35
C ASN A 80 4.57 6.90 -6.46
N LEU A 81 4.97 8.13 -6.11
CA LEU A 81 6.04 8.39 -5.15
C LEU A 81 5.70 7.87 -3.74
N ALA A 82 4.48 8.08 -3.26
CA ALA A 82 4.04 7.60 -1.95
C ALA A 82 4.02 6.07 -1.88
N SER A 83 3.60 5.41 -2.97
CA SER A 83 3.50 3.94 -3.08
C SER A 83 4.86 3.25 -3.01
N CYS A 84 5.98 3.96 -3.25
CA CYS A 84 7.32 3.46 -2.95
C CYS A 84 7.45 2.98 -1.49
N GLY A 85 6.66 3.56 -0.58
CA GLY A 85 6.63 3.15 0.82
C GLY A 85 6.03 1.77 1.01
N ASP A 86 4.92 1.49 0.33
CA ASP A 86 4.26 0.17 0.35
C ASP A 86 5.16 -0.91 -0.26
N TYR A 87 5.81 -0.61 -1.38
CA TYR A 87 6.83 -1.50 -1.95
C TYR A 87 8.02 -1.69 -1.00
N GLY A 88 8.42 -0.65 -0.28
CA GLY A 88 9.44 -0.74 0.77
C GLY A 88 9.04 -1.69 1.90
N VAL A 89 7.79 -1.63 2.37
CA VAL A 89 7.26 -2.55 3.39
C VAL A 89 7.32 -3.99 2.90
N VAL A 90 6.80 -4.26 1.71
CA VAL A 90 6.74 -5.62 1.13
C VAL A 90 8.14 -6.17 0.84
N SER A 91 9.10 -5.31 0.50
CA SER A 91 10.49 -5.73 0.25
C SER A 91 11.18 -6.39 1.45
N CYS A 92 10.63 -6.24 2.67
CA CYS A 92 11.11 -6.95 3.86
C CYS A 92 10.74 -8.45 3.88
N PHE A 93 9.85 -8.89 2.99
CA PHE A 93 9.35 -10.26 2.90
C PHE A 93 9.74 -10.83 1.52
N PRO A 94 10.88 -11.54 1.41
CA PRO A 94 11.46 -11.91 0.12
C PRO A 94 10.54 -12.75 -0.77
N GLU A 95 9.67 -13.57 -0.19
CA GLU A 95 8.72 -14.43 -0.89
C GLU A 95 7.47 -13.69 -1.40
N LEU A 96 7.27 -12.44 -1.01
CA LEU A 96 6.05 -11.68 -1.34
C LEU A 96 6.31 -10.62 -2.41
N GLU A 97 5.33 -10.46 -3.30
CA GLU A 97 5.26 -9.34 -4.24
C GLU A 97 3.95 -8.57 -4.06
N LEU A 98 3.97 -7.28 -4.39
CA LEU A 98 2.83 -6.38 -4.30
C LEU A 98 2.53 -5.80 -5.68
N ALA A 99 1.25 -5.77 -6.02
CA ALA A 99 0.71 -5.04 -7.16
C ALA A 99 -0.45 -4.14 -6.72
N PHE A 100 -0.57 -2.99 -7.38
CA PHE A 100 -1.76 -2.14 -7.30
C PHE A 100 -2.61 -2.36 -8.55
N ASN A 101 -3.85 -2.81 -8.38
CA ASN A 101 -4.80 -3.01 -9.48
C ASN A 101 -5.72 -1.80 -9.68
N GLY A 102 -5.15 -0.60 -9.56
CA GLY A 102 -5.85 0.67 -9.61
C GLY A 102 -5.85 1.40 -8.27
N THR A 103 -5.84 2.74 -8.35
CA THR A 103 -5.72 3.62 -7.19
C THR A 103 -6.74 4.76 -7.21
N ILE A 104 -7.06 5.29 -6.03
CA ILE A 104 -7.87 6.52 -5.87
C ILE A 104 -7.22 7.69 -6.63
N ALA A 105 -5.90 7.74 -6.69
CA ALA A 105 -5.14 8.74 -7.44
C ALA A 105 -5.31 8.64 -8.96
N GLU A 106 -5.88 7.54 -9.47
CA GLU A 106 -6.28 7.34 -10.87
C GLU A 106 -7.81 7.44 -11.04
N ASN A 107 -8.50 8.06 -10.09
CA ASN A 107 -9.97 8.17 -10.03
C ASN A 107 -10.71 6.82 -9.96
N LYS A 108 -10.05 5.78 -9.45
CA LYS A 108 -10.75 4.54 -9.06
C LYS A 108 -11.49 4.74 -7.74
N PRO A 109 -12.56 3.98 -7.47
CA PRO A 109 -13.30 4.09 -6.21
C PRO A 109 -12.48 3.70 -4.97
N TYR A 110 -11.42 2.91 -5.15
CA TYR A 110 -10.53 2.43 -4.08
C TYR A 110 -9.13 2.18 -4.63
N CYS A 111 -8.15 2.06 -3.73
CA CYS A 111 -6.90 1.39 -4.06
C CYS A 111 -7.05 -0.10 -3.83
N GLU A 112 -6.74 -0.92 -4.82
CA GLU A 112 -6.73 -2.38 -4.67
C GLU A 112 -5.28 -2.87 -4.56
N LEU A 113 -4.89 -3.30 -3.36
CA LEU A 113 -3.59 -3.92 -3.12
C LEU A 113 -3.75 -5.43 -3.23
N GLN A 114 -2.93 -6.03 -4.09
CA GLN A 114 -2.80 -7.46 -4.22
C GLN A 114 -1.39 -7.89 -3.81
N VAL A 115 -1.31 -8.81 -2.84
CA VAL A 115 -0.06 -9.45 -2.43
C VAL A 115 -0.11 -10.93 -2.80
N THR A 116 0.93 -11.43 -3.46
CA THR A 116 1.05 -12.83 -3.88
C THR A 116 2.41 -13.40 -3.47
N LEU A 117 2.51 -14.73 -3.44
CA LEU A 117 3.81 -15.39 -3.41
C LEU A 117 4.51 -15.17 -4.75
N LYS A 118 5.82 -14.89 -4.73
CA LYS A 118 6.65 -14.86 -5.93
C LYS A 118 6.72 -16.26 -6.53
N LYS A 119 6.76 -16.32 -7.85
CA LYS A 119 6.99 -17.54 -8.62
C LYS A 119 8.48 -17.80 -8.83
#